data_AF-A0A380K6K9-F1
#
_entry.id   AF-A0A380K6K9-F1
#
_cell.length_a   1.000
_cell.length_b   1.000
_cell.length_c   1.000
_cell.angle_alpha   90.00
_cell.angle_beta   90.00
_cell.angle_gamma   90.00
#
_symmetry.space_group_name_H-M   'P 1'
#
loop_
_entity.id
_entity.type
_entity.pdbx_description
1 polymer ?
#
loop_
_entity_poly.entity_id
_entity_poly.type
_entity_poly.pdbx_seq_one_letter_code
_entity_poly.pdbx_strand_id
1 'polypeptide(L)' 'MQNIPEQGSYTFNEVVEVKNEPKMSAPTEFTFEKGFKLGYYDKVLEADNYQWISYVSYGGLRRYVLIN' A
#
# COMPACT_ATOMS: atom_id res chain seq x y z
N MET A 1 -8.73 -6.69 9.59
CA MET A 1 -7.28 -6.53 9.45
C MET A 1 -6.64 -7.86 9.17
N GLN A 2 -5.72 -7.91 8.22
CA GLN A 2 -4.91 -9.07 7.90
C GLN A 2 -3.64 -9.09 8.76
N ASN A 3 -3.18 -10.28 9.10
CA ASN A 3 -1.89 -10.47 9.76
C ASN A 3 -0.76 -10.36 8.72
N ILE A 4 -0.27 -9.14 8.51
CA ILE A 4 0.81 -8.83 7.56
C ILE A 4 2.08 -8.55 8.37
N PRO A 5 3.24 -9.14 8.01
CA PRO A 5 4.52 -8.78 8.62
C PRO A 5 4.78 -7.27 8.57
N GLU A 6 5.50 -6.69 9.54
CA GLU A 6 5.73 -5.23 9.57
C GLU A 6 6.48 -4.70 8.33
N GLN A 7 7.20 -5.58 7.64
CA GLN A 7 7.92 -5.31 6.38
C GLN A 7 8.07 -6.58 5.54
N GLY A 8 8.26 -6.43 4.23
CA GLY A 8 8.50 -7.54 3.32
C GLY A 8 7.98 -7.28 1.91
N SER A 9 7.66 -8.34 1.17
CA SER A 9 6.99 -8.24 -0.13
C SER A 9 5.50 -8.56 -0.03
N TYR A 10 4.68 -7.97 -0.89
CA TYR A 10 3.23 -8.25 -0.94
C TYR A 10 2.77 -8.43 -2.39
N THR A 11 1.92 -9.43 -2.64
CA THR A 11 1.30 -9.64 -3.95
C THR A 11 -0.18 -9.30 -3.86
N PHE A 12 -0.63 -8.35 -4.68
CA PHE A 12 -2.01 -7.90 -4.66
C PHE A 12 -2.93 -8.88 -5.41
N ASN A 13 -4.07 -9.22 -4.81
CA ASN A 13 -5.05 -10.16 -5.40
C ASN A 13 -6.15 -9.46 -6.21
N GLU A 14 -6.11 -8.14 -6.27
CA GLU A 14 -7.01 -7.25 -7.00
C GLU A 14 -6.25 -6.01 -7.50
N VAL A 15 -6.91 -5.19 -8.31
CA VAL A 15 -6.37 -3.88 -8.69
C VAL A 15 -6.42 -2.98 -7.45
N VAL A 16 -5.29 -2.37 -7.10
CA VAL A 16 -5.19 -1.51 -5.91
C VAL A 16 -4.72 -0.11 -6.28
N GLU A 17 -5.23 0.87 -5.54
CA GLU A 17 -4.85 2.28 -5.69
C GLU A 17 -3.61 2.60 -4.86
N VAL A 18 -2.71 3.40 -5.43
CA VAL A 18 -1.55 3.95 -4.72
C VAL A 18 -1.81 5.42 -4.41
N LYS A 19 -1.63 5.80 -3.14
CA LYS A 19 -1.92 7.15 -2.64
C LYS A 19 -0.69 7.77 -1.95
N ASN A 20 -0.69 9.09 -1.81
CA ASN A 20 0.36 9.84 -1.08
C ASN A 20 0.06 9.99 0.42
N GLU A 21 -1.16 9.67 0.85
CA GLU A 21 -1.58 9.68 2.25
C GLU A 21 -2.42 8.43 2.54
N PRO A 22 -2.37 7.86 3.76
CA PRO A 22 -3.18 6.72 4.15
C PRO A 22 -4.59 7.19 4.57
N LYS A 23 -5.33 7.74 3.60
CA LYS A 23 -6.70 8.22 3.75
C LYS A 23 -7.51 7.76 2.55
N MET A 24 -8.74 7.32 2.76
CA MET A 24 -9.60 6.89 1.64
C MET A 24 -9.91 8.03 0.68
N SER A 25 -10.04 9.26 1.20
CA SER A 25 -10.31 10.46 0.39
C SER A 25 -9.09 11.00 -0.35
N ALA A 26 -7.88 10.45 -0.14
CA ALA A 26 -6.69 10.90 -0.83
C ALA A 26 -6.74 10.52 -2.33
N PRO A 27 -6.22 11.38 -3.22
CA PRO A 27 -6.25 11.12 -4.65
C PRO A 27 -5.48 9.85 -4.99
N THR A 28 -5.98 9.13 -5.99
CA THR A 28 -5.28 8.00 -6.58
C THR A 28 -4.22 8.51 -7.54
N GLU A 29 -2.98 8.13 -7.28
CA GLU A 29 -1.81 8.60 -8.03
C GLU A 29 -1.55 7.69 -9.23
N PHE A 30 -1.73 6.39 -9.03
CA PHE A 30 -1.72 5.34 -10.03
C PHE A 30 -2.25 4.05 -9.40
N THR A 31 -2.32 2.98 -10.20
CA THR A 31 -2.78 1.66 -9.76
C THR A 31 -1.70 0.60 -9.90
N PHE A 32 -1.75 -0.41 -9.04
CA PHE A 32 -1.12 -1.69 -9.32
C PHE A 32 -2.18 -2.69 -9.81
N GLU A 33 -1.83 -3.43 -10.86
CA GLU A 33 -2.70 -4.48 -11.39
C GLU A 33 -2.75 -5.69 -10.46
N LYS A 34 -3.82 -6.48 -10.59
CA LYS A 34 -3.93 -7.78 -9.94
C LYS A 34 -2.72 -8.66 -10.29
N GLY A 35 -2.14 -9.28 -9.27
CA GLY A 35 -0.96 -10.14 -9.39
C GLY A 35 0.37 -9.36 -9.34
N PHE A 36 0.34 -8.03 -9.29
CA PHE A 36 1.55 -7.25 -9.09
C PHE A 36 2.17 -7.57 -7.73
N LYS A 37 3.48 -7.83 -7.74
CA LYS A 37 4.27 -8.06 -6.53
C LYS A 37 5.04 -6.81 -6.17
N LEU A 38 4.62 -6.14 -5.10
CA LEU A 38 5.42 -5.10 -4.46
C LEU A 38 6.60 -5.77 -3.76
N GLY A 39 7.82 -5.50 -4.25
CA GLY A 39 9.03 -6.17 -3.79
C GLY A 39 9.39 -5.88 -2.33
N TYR A 40 9.15 -4.65 -1.87
CA TYR A 40 9.45 -4.23 -0.50
C TYR A 40 8.48 -3.14 -0.01
N TYR A 41 7.93 -3.34 1.18
CA TYR A 41 7.28 -2.35 2.03
C TYR A 41 7.92 -2.41 3.42
N ASP A 42 7.93 -1.28 4.14
CA ASP A 42 8.63 -1.10 5.42
C ASP A 42 7.70 -0.71 6.58
N LYS A 43 6.40 -0.58 6.30
CA LYS A 43 5.38 -0.28 7.32
C LYS A 43 4.06 -0.98 7.02
N VAL A 44 3.42 -1.43 8.09
CA VAL A 44 2.00 -1.73 8.18
C VAL A 44 1.40 -0.73 9.17
N LEU A 45 0.27 -0.10 8.83
CA LEU A 45 -0.37 0.89 9.69
C LEU A 45 -1.88 0.86 9.57
N GLU A 46 -2.54 1.35 10.61
CA GLU A 46 -3.96 1.67 10.59
C GLU A 46 -4.16 3.17 10.44
N ALA A 47 -5.02 3.56 9.50
CA ALA A 47 -5.46 4.93 9.34
C ALA A 47 -6.82 4.95 8.64
N ASP A 48 -7.68 5.89 9.03
CA ASP A 48 -9.03 6.03 8.48
C ASP A 48 -9.90 4.77 8.68
N ASN A 49 -9.62 3.98 9.73
CA ASN A 49 -10.21 2.66 10.01
C ASN A 49 -9.88 1.55 8.99
N TYR A 50 -8.84 1.75 8.18
CA TYR A 50 -8.32 0.75 7.25
C TYR A 50 -6.87 0.39 7.54
N GLN A 51 -6.46 -0.79 7.07
CA GLN A 51 -5.08 -1.22 7.12
C GLN A 51 -4.37 -0.85 5.80
N TRP A 52 -3.15 -0.37 5.92
CA TRP A 52 -2.32 0.06 4.81
C TRP A 52 -0.94 -0.58 4.92
N ILE A 53 -0.32 -0.83 3.78
CA ILE A 53 1.14 -0.96 3.69
C ILE A 53 1.74 0.31 3.12
N SER A 54 2.96 0.65 3.53
CA SER A 54 3.69 1.79 2.99
C SER A 54 5.11 1.42 2.57
N TYR A 55 5.57 2.07 1.51
CA TYR A 55 6.90 1.88 0.93
C TYR A 55 7.45 3.21 0.42
N VAL A 56 8.77 3.28 0.24
CA VAL A 56 9.43 4.38 -0.46
C VAL A 56 9.56 4.00 -1.93
N SER A 57 8.93 4.77 -2.81
CA SER A 57 9.06 4.60 -4.26
C SER A 57 10.47 4.96 -4.74
N TYR A 58 10.80 4.58 -5.98
CA TYR A 58 12.11 4.87 -6.58
C TYR A 58 12.52 6.36 -6.50
N GLY A 59 11.55 7.28 -6.60
CA GLY A 59 11.79 8.72 -6.48
C GLY A 59 11.92 9.25 -5.05
N GLY A 60 12.00 8.39 -4.03
CA GLY A 60 12.08 8.79 -2.62
C GLY A 60 10.74 9.16 -1.99
N LEU A 61 9.64 9.19 -2.75
CA LEU A 61 8.31 9.50 -2.23
C LEU A 61 7.71 8.30 -1.48
N ARG A 62 7.20 8.56 -0.28
CA ARG A 62 6.42 7.60 0.51
C ARG A 62 5.05 7.39 -0.13
N ARG A 63 4.66 6.15 -0.36
CA ARG A 63 3.38 5.75 -0.95
C ARG A 63 2.63 4.83 0.00
N TYR A 64 1.30 4.79 -0.14
CA TYR A 64 0.40 4.01 0.70
C TYR A 64 -0.53 3.21 -0.18
N VAL A 65 -0.71 1.94 0.16
CA VAL A 65 -1.61 1.02 -0.54
C VAL A 65 -2.51 0.36 0.50
N LEU A 66 -3.81 0.43 0.25
CA LEU A 66 -4.82 -0.19 1.09
C LEU A 66 -4.67 -1.72 1.06
N ILE A 67 -4.85 -2.36 2.21
CA ILE A 67 -4.96 -3.81 2.34
C ILE A 67 -6.41 -4.16 2.64
N ASN A 68 -7.04 -4.90 1.73
CA ASN A 68 -8.31 -5.59 1.93
C ASN A 68 -8.04 -7.02 2.40
#